data_AF-A0A0K9UXA8-F1
#
_entry.id   AF-A0A0K9UXA8-F1
#
_cell.length_a   1.000
_cell.length_b   1.000
_cell.length_c   1.000
_cell.angle_alpha   90.00
_cell.angle_beta   90.00
_cell.angle_gamma   90.00
#
_symmetry.space_group_name_H-M   'P 1'
#
loop_
_entity.id
_entity.type
_entity.pdbx_description
1 polymer ?
#
loop_
_entity_poly.entity_id
_entity_poly.type
_entity_poly.pdbx_seq_one_letter_code
_entity_poly.pdbx_strand_id
1 'polypeptide(L)'
;MQGLRTVTQQTDLTEITKAWPNSDFSYSDTYVGKETVVVAAGTFEACKVTRETKLTKPAITETSESWLTNRGFVKRIRDEQSWDAYLVMEAKSLPAIN
;
A
#
# COMPACT_ATOMS: atom_id res chain seq x y z
N MET A 1 23.30 14.44 -28.80
CA MET A 1 23.55 15.08 -27.49
C MET A 1 22.21 15.63 -27.01
N GLN A 2 21.46 14.87 -26.20
CA GLN A 2 20.12 15.26 -25.73
C GLN A 2 20.32 16.08 -24.45
N GLY A 3 20.23 17.40 -24.57
CA GLY A 3 20.54 18.33 -23.47
C GLY A 3 19.62 18.13 -22.27
N LEU A 4 20.18 18.30 -21.07
CA LEU A 4 19.46 18.29 -19.81
C LEU A 4 18.29 19.29 -19.89
N ARG A 5 17.04 18.82 -19.73
CA ARG A 5 15.87 19.69 -19.64
C ARG A 5 15.54 19.90 -18.18
N THR A 6 15.72 21.13 -17.70
CA THR A 6 15.26 21.54 -16.37
C THR A 6 13.86 22.12 -16.50
N VAL A 7 12.91 21.60 -15.71
CA VAL A 7 11.58 22.19 -15.54
C VAL A 7 11.53 22.77 -14.13
N THR A 8 11.19 24.05 -14.02
CA THR A 8 10.92 24.72 -12.74
C THR A 8 9.43 25.03 -12.69
N GLN A 9 8.74 24.47 -11.69
CA GLN A 9 7.36 24.80 -11.38
C GLN A 9 7.33 25.49 -10.02
N GLN A 10 6.72 26.67 -9.96
CA GLN A 10 6.43 27.36 -8.72
C GLN A 10 4.93 27.25 -8.46
N THR A 11 4.57 26.68 -7.32
CA THR A 11 3.19 26.54 -6.86
C THR A 11 3.01 27.44 -5.65
N ASP A 12 1.93 28.22 -5.63
CA ASP A 12 1.68 29.12 -4.51
C ASP A 12 1.39 28.32 -3.24
N LEU A 13 1.89 28.81 -2.10
CA LEU A 13 1.63 28.19 -0.79
C LEU A 13 0.13 28.07 -0.50
N THR A 14 -0.68 28.99 -1.01
CA THR A 14 -2.14 28.97 -0.88
C THR A 14 -2.78 27.83 -1.67
N GLU A 15 -2.22 27.44 -2.81
CA GLU A 15 -2.68 26.27 -3.57
C GLU A 15 -2.30 24.98 -2.84
N ILE A 16 -1.09 24.91 -2.27
CA ILE A 16 -0.64 23.76 -1.47
C ILE A 16 -1.53 23.56 -0.25
N THR A 17 -1.81 24.63 0.50
CA THR A 17 -2.63 24.55 1.73
C THR A 17 -4.10 24.24 1.44
N LYS A 18 -4.65 24.70 0.33
CA LYS A 18 -6.00 24.30 -0.13
C LYS A 18 -6.12 22.82 -0.44
N ALA A 19 -5.03 22.16 -0.81
CA ALA A 19 -5.01 20.74 -1.14
C ALA A 19 -4.85 19.82 0.09
N TRP A 20 -4.50 20.35 1.28
CA TRP A 20 -4.32 19.53 2.49
C TRP A 20 -5.50 18.63 2.84
N PRO A 21 -6.77 19.03 2.69
CA PRO A 21 -7.91 18.13 2.95
C PRO A 21 -7.99 16.93 1.99
N ASN A 22 -7.26 16.94 0.88
CA ASN A 22 -7.15 15.78 -0.01
C ASN A 22 -6.18 14.71 0.53
N SER A 23 -5.36 15.08 1.52
CA SER A 23 -4.46 14.16 2.23
C SER A 23 -5.05 13.66 3.55
N ASP A 24 -6.31 13.98 3.83
CA ASP A 24 -7.01 13.49 5.02
C ASP A 24 -7.56 12.09 4.75
N PHE A 25 -7.08 11.15 5.56
CA PHE A 25 -7.52 9.77 5.54
C PHE A 25 -7.41 9.15 6.93
N SER A 26 -8.22 8.13 7.17
CA SER A 26 -8.09 7.25 8.34
C SER A 26 -7.87 5.82 7.88
N TYR A 27 -7.24 5.00 8.72
CA TYR A 27 -7.13 3.58 8.45
C TYR A 27 -7.30 2.77 9.72
N SER A 28 -7.73 1.52 9.55
CA SER A 28 -7.83 0.54 10.64
C SER A 28 -7.35 -0.82 10.18
N ASP A 29 -6.59 -1.49 11.04
CA ASP A 29 -6.12 -2.86 10.82
C ASP A 29 -6.86 -3.81 11.76
N THR A 30 -7.28 -4.96 11.22
CA THR A 30 -7.87 -6.05 11.99
C THR A 30 -7.07 -7.32 11.78
N TYR A 31 -6.54 -7.88 12.86
CA TYR A 31 -5.94 -9.21 12.83
C TYR A 31 -7.05 -10.27 12.71
N VAL A 32 -6.97 -11.09 11.67
CA VAL A 32 -7.99 -12.10 11.34
C VAL A 32 -7.61 -13.47 11.90
N GLY A 33 -6.33 -13.83 11.83
CA GLY A 33 -5.86 -15.15 12.24
C GLY A 33 -4.54 -15.54 11.59
N LYS A 34 -4.18 -16.81 11.70
CA LYS A 34 -3.03 -17.41 10.99
C LYS A 34 -3.52 -18.39 9.94
N GLU A 35 -2.85 -18.42 8.80
CA GLU A 35 -3.06 -19.44 7.78
C GLU A 35 -1.78 -19.72 6.99
N THR A 36 -1.72 -20.90 6.39
CA THR A 36 -0.65 -21.31 5.49
C THR A 36 -0.80 -20.61 4.15
N VAL A 37 0.26 -19.93 3.69
CA VAL A 37 0.31 -19.24 2.39
C VAL A 37 1.46 -19.79 1.56
N VAL A 38 1.19 -20.10 0.30
CA VAL A 38 2.18 -20.56 -0.68
C VAL A 38 2.42 -19.44 -1.69
N VAL A 39 3.69 -19.02 -1.83
CA VAL A 39 4.15 -18.02 -2.80
C VAL A 39 5.48 -18.48 -3.42
N ALA A 40 6.00 -17.73 -4.40
CA ALA A 40 7.29 -18.05 -5.02
C ALA A 40 8.47 -18.10 -4.02
N ALA A 41 8.44 -17.30 -2.95
CA ALA A 41 9.44 -17.35 -1.88
C ALA A 41 9.38 -18.63 -1.00
N GLY A 42 8.32 -19.44 -1.12
CA GLY A 42 8.11 -20.65 -0.34
C GLY A 42 6.73 -20.74 0.32
N THR A 43 6.61 -21.67 1.28
CA THR A 43 5.40 -21.89 2.08
C THR A 43 5.60 -21.32 3.49
N PHE A 44 4.64 -20.53 3.96
CA PHE A 44 4.73 -19.81 5.24
C PHE A 44 3.46 -19.94 6.06
N GLU A 45 3.61 -20.10 7.38
CA GLU A 45 2.56 -19.76 8.34
C GLU A 45 2.55 -18.24 8.53
N ALA A 46 1.49 -17.57 8.08
CA ALA A 46 1.40 -16.12 8.08
C ALA A 46 0.19 -15.61 8.84
N CYS A 47 0.35 -14.48 9.52
CA CYS A 47 -0.74 -13.72 10.12
C CYS A 47 -1.50 -12.95 9.02
N LYS A 48 -2.79 -13.23 8.87
CA LYS A 48 -3.68 -12.45 8.00
C LYS A 48 -4.18 -11.21 8.75
N VAL A 49 -4.04 -10.06 8.11
CA VAL A 49 -4.53 -8.76 8.56
C VAL A 49 -5.32 -8.13 7.44
N THR A 50 -6.53 -7.65 7.74
CA THR A 50 -7.32 -6.82 6.84
C THR A 50 -7.17 -5.35 7.22
N ARG A 51 -7.13 -4.47 6.22
CA ARG A 51 -7.09 -3.02 6.39
C ARG A 51 -8.20 -2.38 5.58
N GLU A 52 -8.83 -1.38 6.18
CA GLU A 52 -9.63 -0.38 5.47
C GLU A 52 -8.93 0.97 5.57
N THR A 53 -8.83 1.69 4.45
CA THR A 53 -8.39 3.08 4.39
C THR A 53 -9.54 3.92 3.86
N LYS A 54 -9.98 4.91 4.63
CA LYS A 54 -11.06 5.82 4.26
C LYS A 54 -10.46 7.16 3.88
N LEU A 55 -10.55 7.52 2.61
CA LEU A 55 -10.12 8.82 2.11
C LEU A 55 -11.29 9.79 2.22
N THR A 56 -11.02 11.00 2.71
CA THR A 56 -12.07 12.03 2.84
C THR A 56 -12.38 12.66 1.48
N LYS A 57 -11.37 12.79 0.60
CA LYS A 57 -11.49 13.34 -0.75
C LYS A 57 -10.53 12.63 -1.72
N PRO A 58 -11.04 11.81 -2.65
CA PRO A 58 -12.45 11.46 -2.84
C PRO A 58 -12.99 10.63 -1.67
N ALA A 59 -14.31 10.66 -1.44
CA ALA A 59 -14.97 9.90 -0.37
C ALA A 59 -15.07 8.42 -0.74
N ILE A 60 -13.95 7.71 -0.68
CA ILE A 60 -13.81 6.30 -1.07
C ILE A 60 -13.19 5.51 0.08
N THR A 61 -13.44 4.19 0.05
CA THR A 61 -12.82 3.24 0.98
C THR A 61 -12.00 2.25 0.18
N GLU A 62 -10.71 2.19 0.47
CA GLU A 62 -9.79 1.20 -0.09
C GLU A 62 -9.60 0.07 0.90
N THR A 63 -9.38 -1.13 0.38
CA THR A 63 -9.21 -2.32 1.22
C THR A 63 -7.93 -3.05 0.90
N SER A 64 -7.35 -3.71 1.90
CA SER A 64 -6.26 -4.65 1.65
C SER A 64 -6.30 -5.85 2.58
N GLU A 65 -5.88 -6.98 2.04
CA GLU A 65 -5.55 -8.17 2.82
C GLU A 65 -4.03 -8.37 2.78
N SER A 66 -3.43 -8.58 3.94
CA SER A 66 -1.98 -8.75 4.09
C SER A 66 -1.67 -10.02 4.85
N TRP A 67 -0.69 -10.77 4.37
CA TRP A 67 -0.14 -11.94 5.05
C TRP A 67 1.27 -11.64 5.49
N LEU A 68 1.48 -11.62 6.80
CA LEU A 68 2.74 -11.24 7.42
C LEU A 68 3.40 -12.42 8.12
N THR A 69 4.71 -12.49 7.99
CA THR A 69 5.58 -13.27 8.89
C THR A 69 6.38 -12.29 9.76
N ASN A 70 7.19 -12.80 10.68
CA ASN A 70 8.18 -11.98 11.40
C ASN A 70 9.25 -11.36 10.48
N ARG A 71 9.29 -11.74 9.19
CA ARG A 71 10.22 -11.21 8.17
C ARG A 71 9.55 -10.24 7.18
N GLY A 72 8.27 -9.88 7.41
CA GLY A 72 7.52 -8.95 6.58
C GLY A 72 6.39 -9.61 5.78
N PHE A 73 5.88 -8.88 4.78
CA PHE A 73 4.78 -9.33 3.92
C PHE A 73 5.22 -10.47 2.98
N VAL A 74 4.48 -11.58 2.99
CA VAL A 74 4.65 -12.67 2.02
C VAL A 74 3.62 -12.59 0.89
N LYS A 75 2.44 -12.06 1.17
CA LYS A 75 1.38 -11.78 0.19
C LYS A 75 0.60 -10.54 0.60
N ARG A 76 0.10 -9.80 -0.38
CA ARG A 76 -0.83 -8.68 -0.17
C ARG A 76 -1.74 -8.52 -1.37
N ILE A 77 -3.03 -8.33 -1.10
CA ILE A 77 -4.05 -7.98 -2.08
C ILE A 77 -4.56 -6.59 -1.72
N ARG A 78 -4.68 -5.68 -2.69
CA ARG A 78 -5.19 -4.31 -2.48
C ARG A 78 -6.22 -3.96 -3.53
N ASP A 79 -7.31 -3.35 -3.09
CA ASP A 79 -8.31 -2.69 -3.93
C ASP A 79 -8.18 -1.18 -3.72
N GLU A 80 -7.51 -0.51 -4.66
CA GLU A 80 -7.07 0.89 -4.59
C GLU A 80 -7.88 1.73 -5.58
N GLN A 81 -9.12 2.02 -5.20
CA GLN A 81 -10.07 2.76 -6.03
C GLN A 81 -9.57 4.16 -6.40
N SER A 82 -8.73 4.80 -5.57
CA SER A 82 -8.16 6.12 -5.92
C SER A 82 -7.29 6.06 -7.18
N TRP A 83 -6.69 4.91 -7.45
CA TRP A 83 -5.78 4.67 -8.56
C TRP A 83 -6.39 3.78 -9.64
N ASP A 84 -7.69 3.46 -9.53
CA ASP A 84 -8.38 2.49 -10.40
C ASP A 84 -7.58 1.19 -10.54
N ALA A 85 -7.05 0.69 -9.43
CA ALA A 85 -6.07 -0.39 -9.42
C ALA A 85 -6.44 -1.51 -8.47
N TYR A 86 -6.32 -2.74 -8.96
CA TYR A 86 -6.36 -3.95 -8.14
C TYR A 86 -5.00 -4.62 -8.18
N LEU A 87 -4.37 -4.78 -7.01
CA LEU A 87 -2.99 -5.23 -6.89
C LEU A 87 -2.90 -6.56 -6.16
N VAL A 88 -2.26 -7.54 -6.77
CA VAL A 88 -1.88 -8.80 -6.13
C VAL A 88 -0.36 -8.87 -6.10
N MET A 89 0.19 -8.90 -4.89
CA MET A 89 1.63 -8.92 -4.64
C MET A 89 1.99 -10.16 -3.84
N GLU A 90 3.02 -10.87 -4.30
CA GLU A 90 3.56 -12.05 -3.64
C GLU A 90 5.08 -11.96 -3.56
N ALA A 91 5.65 -12.38 -2.44
CA ALA A 91 7.09 -12.36 -2.25
C ALA A 91 7.74 -13.40 -3.17
N LYS A 92 8.75 -12.95 -3.94
CA LYS A 92 9.66 -13.82 -4.70
C LYS A 92 10.84 -14.31 -3.84
N SER A 93 11.21 -13.54 -2.82
CA SER A 93 12.27 -13.85 -1.86
C SER A 93 12.02 -13.06 -0.57
N LEU A 94 12.59 -13.53 0.54
CA LEU A 94 12.64 -12.80 1.81
C LEU A 94 14.09 -12.41 2.16
N PRO A 95 14.32 -11.33 2.91
CA PRO A 95 15.65 -10.92 3.36
C PRO A 95 16.36 -12.06 4.11
N ALA A 96 17.64 -12.31 3.85
CA ALA A 96 18.39 -13.38 4.52
C ALA A 96 18.32 -13.28 6.05
N ILE A 97 18.33 -14.43 6.72
CA ILE A 97 18.44 -14.49 8.18
C ILE A 97 19.94 -14.36 8.48
N ASN A 98 20.34 -13.27 9.14
CA ASN A 98 21.70 -13.09 9.66
C ASN A 98 21.85 -13.77 11.02
#